data_AF-A0A6H5L402-F1
#
_entry.id   AF-A0A6H5L402-F1
#
_cell.length_a   1.000
_cell.length_b   1.000
_cell.length_c   1.000
_cell.angle_alpha   90.00
_cell.angle_beta   90.00
_cell.angle_gamma   90.00
#
_symmetry.space_group_name_H-M   'P 1'
#
loop_
_entity.id
_entity.type
_entity.pdbx_description
1 polymer ?
#
loop_
_entity_poly.entity_id
_entity_poly.type
_entity_poly.pdbx_seq_one_letter_code
_entity_poly.pdbx_strand_id
1 'polypeptide(L)'
;MDSQFIPKAIDMVKDAIAADNNQDYETALGLYKKSLEYFMTGLKYEPNPMAKATIMKRVEGYMKRAETLKEIVEEQAAAKNGMGKGGGGGGGVTIFYLPCASDCNECETFLA
;
A
#
# COMPACT_ATOMS: atom_id res chain seq x y z
N MET A 1 10.41 -25.31 -12.85
CA MET A 1 9.15 -25.05 -12.13
C MET A 1 9.12 -23.56 -11.86
N ASP A 2 8.38 -22.82 -12.67
CA ASP A 2 8.19 -21.38 -12.48
C ASP A 2 7.40 -21.16 -11.18
N SER A 3 8.03 -20.51 -10.21
CA SER A 3 7.47 -20.19 -8.90
C SER A 3 6.31 -19.21 -9.05
N GLN A 4 5.14 -19.74 -9.43
CA GLN A 4 3.87 -19.04 -9.71
C GLN A 4 3.34 -18.17 -8.54
N PHE A 5 4.05 -18.10 -7.43
CA PHE A 5 3.79 -17.22 -6.30
C PHE A 5 4.17 -15.77 -6.58
N ILE A 6 5.35 -15.53 -7.18
CA ILE A 6 5.83 -14.17 -7.50
C ILE A 6 4.97 -13.46 -8.55
N PRO A 7 4.66 -14.05 -9.73
CA PRO A 7 3.81 -13.39 -10.71
C PRO A 7 2.41 -13.12 -10.16
N LYS A 8 1.86 -14.05 -9.37
CA LYS A 8 0.56 -13.85 -8.71
C LYS A 8 0.59 -12.71 -7.70
N ALA A 9 1.68 -12.56 -6.95
CA ALA A 9 1.87 -11.42 -6.04
C ALA A 9 1.91 -10.09 -6.82
N ILE A 10 2.59 -10.07 -7.97
CA ILE A 10 2.67 -8.89 -8.83
C ILE A 10 1.28 -8.49 -9.34
N ASP A 11 0.45 -9.43 -9.78
CA ASP A 11 -0.90 -9.11 -10.22
C ASP A 11 -1.77 -8.54 -9.09
N MET A 12 -1.65 -9.08 -7.87
CA MET A 12 -2.31 -8.50 -6.70
C MET A 12 -1.83 -7.08 -6.37
N VAL A 13 -0.54 -6.79 -6.55
CA VAL A 13 -0.01 -5.43 -6.38
C VAL A 13 -0.58 -4.48 -7.43
N LYS A 14 -0.72 -4.91 -8.69
CA LYS A 14 -1.34 -4.08 -9.72
C LYS A 14 -2.78 -3.71 -9.36
N ASP A 15 -3.56 -4.69 -8.89
CA ASP A 15 -4.92 -4.45 -8.41
C ASP A 15 -4.93 -3.52 -7.18
N ALA A 16 -3.97 -3.69 -6.26
CA ALA A 16 -3.82 -2.82 -5.10
C ALA A 16 -3.53 -1.37 -5.50
N ILE A 17 -2.64 -1.16 -6.47
CA ILE A 17 -2.32 0.16 -7.02
C ILE A 17 -3.56 0.74 -7.71
N ALA A 18 -4.30 -0.05 -8.49
CA ALA A 18 -5.53 0.43 -9.12
C ALA A 18 -6.56 0.90 -8.08
N ALA A 19 -6.75 0.15 -6.99
CA ALA A 19 -7.61 0.54 -5.89
C ALA A 19 -7.10 1.80 -5.15
N ASP A 20 -5.79 1.93 -4.92
CA ASP A 20 -5.17 3.12 -4.31
C ASP A 20 -5.41 4.38 -5.16
N ASN A 21 -5.26 4.27 -6.48
CA ASN A 21 -5.56 5.36 -7.42
C ASN A 21 -7.05 5.73 -7.43
N ASN A 22 -7.94 4.76 -7.17
CA ASN A 22 -9.38 4.99 -7.04
C ASN A 22 -9.79 5.53 -5.66
N GLN A 23 -8.82 5.80 -4.77
CA GLN A 23 -9.06 6.20 -3.38
C GLN A 23 -9.79 5.13 -2.54
N ASP A 24 -9.82 3.88 -3.01
CA ASP A 24 -10.34 2.72 -2.28
C ASP A 24 -9.24 2.13 -1.38
N TYR A 25 -8.82 2.91 -0.39
CA TYR A 25 -7.66 2.57 0.45
C TYR A 25 -7.88 1.33 1.33
N GLU A 26 -9.11 1.05 1.76
CA GLU A 26 -9.45 -0.18 2.50
C GLU A 26 -9.16 -1.44 1.67
N THR A 27 -9.62 -1.43 0.41
CA THR A 27 -9.42 -2.53 -0.53
C THR A 27 -7.94 -2.63 -0.93
N ALA A 28 -7.30 -1.50 -1.23
CA ALA A 28 -5.89 -1.43 -1.58
C ALA A 28 -5.01 -2.03 -0.47
N LEU A 29 -5.23 -1.65 0.79
CA LEU A 29 -4.50 -2.16 1.94
C LEU A 29 -4.65 -3.68 2.09
N GLY A 30 -5.87 -4.21 1.89
CA GLY A 30 -6.12 -5.65 1.91
C GLY A 30 -5.36 -6.40 0.80
N LEU A 31 -5.31 -5.83 -0.41
CA LEU A 31 -4.59 -6.41 -1.54
C LEU A 31 -3.07 -6.35 -1.35
N TYR A 32 -2.54 -5.22 -0.83
CA TYR A 32 -1.13 -5.11 -0.48
C TYR A 32 -0.72 -6.18 0.53
N LYS A 33 -1.46 -6.37 1.63
CA LYS A 33 -1.18 -7.43 2.61
C LYS A 33 -1.14 -8.83 1.97
N LYS A 34 -2.16 -9.17 1.18
CA LYS A 34 -2.21 -10.46 0.47
C LYS A 34 -0.99 -10.63 -0.44
N SER A 35 -0.66 -9.62 -1.24
CA SER A 35 0.50 -9.70 -2.15
C SER A 35 1.82 -9.95 -1.40
N LEU A 36 2.02 -9.32 -0.24
CA LEU A 36 3.20 -9.50 0.60
C LEU A 36 3.33 -10.94 1.11
N GLU A 37 2.22 -11.59 1.46
CA GLU A 37 2.21 -13.02 1.86
C GLU A 37 2.67 -13.94 0.72
N TYR A 38 2.24 -13.65 -0.52
CA TYR A 38 2.68 -14.38 -1.70
C TYR A 38 4.15 -14.12 -2.02
N PHE A 39 4.64 -12.89 -1.88
CA PHE A 39 6.06 -12.57 -2.02
C PHE A 39 6.91 -13.33 -1.01
N MET A 40 6.50 -13.37 0.27
CA MET A 40 7.23 -14.12 1.31
C MET A 40 7.34 -15.61 0.99
N THR A 41 6.26 -16.20 0.44
CA THR A 41 6.28 -17.59 -0.01
C THR A 41 7.18 -17.75 -1.23
N GLY A 42 7.10 -16.85 -2.21
CA GLY A 42 7.96 -16.88 -3.39
C GLY A 42 9.45 -16.77 -3.05
N LEU A 43 9.82 -15.94 -2.07
CA LEU A 43 11.22 -15.76 -1.63
C LEU A 43 11.81 -17.00 -0.92
N LYS A 44 10.97 -17.94 -0.47
CA LYS A 44 11.41 -19.24 0.05
C LYS A 44 11.82 -20.20 -1.07
N TYR A 45 11.16 -20.11 -2.21
CA TYR A 45 11.34 -21.02 -3.35
C TYR A 45 12.13 -20.39 -4.51
N GLU A 46 12.58 -19.14 -4.38
CA GLU A 46 13.43 -18.46 -5.37
C GLU A 46 14.89 -18.86 -5.16
N PRO A 47 15.51 -19.66 -6.06
CA PRO A 47 16.89 -20.08 -5.92
C PRO A 47 17.89 -18.98 -6.27
N ASN A 48 17.51 -17.97 -7.07
CA ASN A 48 18.43 -16.94 -7.52
C ASN A 48 18.56 -15.81 -6.46
N PRO A 49 19.73 -15.63 -5.83
CA PRO A 49 19.93 -14.61 -4.80
C PRO A 49 19.82 -13.19 -5.34
N MET A 50 20.17 -12.96 -6.62
CA MET A 50 20.06 -11.64 -7.25
C MET A 50 18.60 -11.26 -7.45
N ALA A 51 17.78 -12.18 -7.98
CA ALA A 51 16.34 -11.97 -8.13
C ALA A 51 15.68 -11.75 -6.77
N LYS A 52 16.06 -12.54 -5.76
CA LYS A 52 15.58 -12.40 -4.38
C LYS A 52 15.86 -11.02 -3.79
N ALA A 53 17.06 -10.48 -3.97
CA ALA A 53 17.40 -9.13 -3.51
C ALA A 53 16.56 -8.06 -4.22
N THR A 54 16.38 -8.18 -5.54
CA THR A 54 15.53 -7.26 -6.32
C THR A 54 14.07 -7.29 -5.85
N ILE A 55 13.52 -8.49 -5.63
CA ILE A 55 12.15 -8.66 -5.17
C ILE A 55 11.99 -8.10 -3.75
N MET A 56 12.92 -8.38 -2.84
CA MET A 56 12.91 -7.83 -1.47
C MET A 56 12.87 -6.31 -1.47
N LYS A 57 13.71 -5.65 -2.28
CA LYS A 57 13.72 -4.18 -2.39
C LYS A 57 12.34 -3.62 -2.81
N ARG A 58 11.62 -4.32 -3.70
CA ARG A 58 10.26 -3.92 -4.10
C ARG A 58 9.22 -4.17 -3.00
N VAL A 59 9.31 -5.32 -2.35
CA VAL A 59 8.45 -5.71 -1.23
C VAL A 59 8.53 -4.69 -0.10
N GLU A 60 9.73 -4.20 0.22
CA GLU A 60 9.92 -3.12 1.21
C GLU A 60 9.17 -1.84 0.82
N GLY A 61 9.19 -1.47 -0.46
CA GLY A 61 8.41 -0.34 -0.98
C GLY A 61 6.90 -0.53 -0.78
N TYR A 62 6.39 -1.73 -1.08
CA TYR A 62 4.97 -2.05 -0.89
C TYR A 62 4.56 -2.11 0.58
N MET A 63 5.45 -2.57 1.47
CA MET A 63 5.20 -2.54 2.92
C MET A 63 5.01 -1.10 3.43
N LYS A 64 5.92 -0.20 3.08
CA LYS A 64 5.82 1.21 3.47
C LYS A 64 4.52 1.85 2.97
N ARG A 65 4.13 1.58 1.72
CA ARG A 65 2.85 2.08 1.18
C ARG A 65 1.66 1.54 1.97
N ALA A 66 1.67 0.25 2.32
CA ALA A 66 0.60 -0.35 3.11
C ALA A 66 0.49 0.24 4.53
N GLU A 67 1.61 0.63 5.15
CA GLU A 67 1.61 1.33 6.44
C GLU A 67 0.96 2.71 6.34
N THR A 68 1.35 3.52 5.36
CA THR A 68 0.73 4.83 5.11
C THR A 68 -0.76 4.70 4.80
N LEU A 69 -1.15 3.71 3.98
CA LEU A 69 -2.56 3.46 3.68
C LEU A 69 -3.38 3.13 4.92
N LYS A 70 -2.77 2.49 5.92
CA LYS A 70 -3.47 2.15 7.16
C LYS A 70 -3.86 3.39 7.95
N GLU A 71 -2.94 4.34 8.07
CA GLU A 71 -3.18 5.63 8.73
C GLU A 71 -4.30 6.40 8.02
N ILE A 72 -4.28 6.44 6.68
CA ILE A 72 -5.32 7.09 5.86
C ILE A 72 -6.68 6.42 6.06
N VAL A 73 -6.74 5.10 6.08
CA VAL A 73 -8.00 4.35 6.29
C VAL A 73 -8.56 4.61 7.69
N GLU A 74 -7.72 4.60 8.72
CA GLU A 74 -8.13 4.89 10.10
C GLU A 74 -8.65 6.32 10.25
N GLU A 75 -7.99 7.30 9.61
CA GLU A 75 -8.45 8.70 9.58
C GLU A 75 -9.79 8.85 8.84
N GLN A 76 -9.96 8.18 7.69
CA GLN A 76 -11.21 8.20 6.94
C GLN A 76 -12.37 7.52 7.69
N ALA A 77 -12.09 6.44 8.41
CA ALA A 77 -13.08 5.77 9.26
C ALA A 77 -13.53 6.67 10.43
N ALA A 78 -12.60 7.42 11.02
CA ALA A 78 -12.89 8.41 12.06
C ALA A 78 -13.72 9.59 11.51
N ALA A 79 -13.39 10.09 10.31
CA ALA A 79 -14.14 11.15 9.65
C ALA A 79 -15.58 10.70 9.28
N LYS A 80 -15.75 9.46 8.80
CA LYS A 80 -17.07 8.91 8.45
C LYS A 80 -17.97 8.63 9.67
N ASN A 81 -17.39 8.31 10.84
CA ASN A 81 -18.16 8.12 12.09
C ASN A 81 -18.50 9.44 12.81
N GLY A 82 -18.06 10.59 12.31
CA GLY A 82 -18.31 11.91 12.91
C GLY A 82 -19.67 12.56 12.57
N MET A 83 -20.53 11.94 11.76
CA MET A 83 -21.84 12.51 11.40
C MET A 83 -22.95 12.04 12.35
N GLY A 84 -22.79 12.37 13.64
CA GLY A 84 -23.71 11.97 14.71
C GLY A 84 -23.81 13.00 15.83
N LYS A 85 -24.47 14.13 15.56
CA LYS A 85 -25.17 15.01 16.51
C LYS A 85 -24.34 15.69 17.62
N GLY A 86 -23.83 16.89 17.31
CA GLY A 86 -23.90 18.08 18.18
C GLY A 86 -22.82 18.27 19.26
N GLY A 87 -22.37 19.53 19.40
CA GLY A 87 -21.68 20.04 20.60
C GLY A 87 -20.21 20.38 20.37
N GLY A 88 -19.87 21.67 20.48
CA GLY A 88 -18.53 22.19 20.21
C GLY A 88 -17.48 21.93 21.28
N GLY A 89 -16.27 22.44 21.03
CA GLY A 89 -15.15 22.45 21.97
C GLY A 89 -13.84 22.22 21.24
N GLY A 90 -12.96 23.22 21.28
CA GLY A 90 -11.74 23.28 20.49
C GLY A 90 -10.63 22.32 20.91
N GLY A 91 -9.57 22.31 20.11
CA GLY A 91 -8.34 21.55 20.35
C GLY A 91 -7.76 21.14 19.01
N GLY A 92 -6.85 21.96 18.49
CA GLY A 92 -6.35 21.80 17.13
C GLY A 92 -5.70 20.45 16.86
N VAL A 93 -5.95 19.95 15.66
CA VAL A 93 -4.87 19.55 14.76
C VAL A 93 -5.22 20.24 13.45
N THR A 94 -4.35 21.17 13.07
CA THR A 94 -4.30 21.76 11.75
C THR A 94 -4.59 20.70 10.70
N ILE A 95 -5.63 20.91 9.89
CA ILE A 95 -5.77 20.25 8.60
C ILE A 95 -4.52 20.63 7.81
N PHE A 96 -3.44 19.87 8.01
CA PHE A 96 -2.46 19.68 6.98
C PHE A 96 -3.16 18.79 5.97
N TYR A 97 -3.97 19.42 5.12
CA TYR A 97 -3.91 19.09 3.72
C TYR A 97 -2.45 19.35 3.34
N LEU A 98 -1.57 18.38 3.65
CA LEU A 98 -0.22 18.42 3.15
C LEU A 98 -0.43 18.18 1.66
N PRO A 99 -0.29 19.20 0.80
CA PRO A 99 -0.29 18.94 -0.63
C PRO A 99 0.74 17.84 -0.81
N CYS A 100 0.36 16.80 -1.56
CA CYS A 100 1.25 15.78 -2.10
C CYS A 100 2.65 16.37 -2.18
N ALA A 101 3.51 15.99 -1.22
CA ALA A 101 4.84 16.56 -1.15
C ALA A 101 5.44 16.33 -2.53
N SER A 102 5.82 17.42 -3.18
CA SER A 102 6.33 17.52 -4.54
C SER A 102 7.68 16.82 -4.74
N ASP A 103 7.83 15.62 -4.18
CA ASP A 103 9.00 14.75 -4.29
C ASP A 103 8.58 13.27 -4.36
N CYS A 104 7.49 12.98 -5.08
CA CYS A 104 7.36 11.68 -5.76
C CYS A 104 8.17 11.74 -7.07
N ASN A 105 9.45 12.10 -7.01
CA ASN A 105 10.39 11.83 -8.08
C ASN A 105 10.85 10.37 -7.97
N GLU A 106 9.92 9.47 -8.26
CA GLU A 106 10.11 8.24 -9.04
C GLU A 106 8.74 7.59 -9.23
N CYS A 107 7.86 8.32 -9.92
CA CYS A 107 6.86 7.71 -10.80
C CYS A 107 7.54 7.09 -12.04
N GLU A 108 8.70 6.45 -11.88
CA GLU A 108 9.28 5.62 -12.93
C GLU A 108 8.69 4.23 -12.80
N THR A 109 7.65 4.01 -13.61
CA THR A 109 7.53 2.83 -14.45
C THR A 109 8.32 1.62 -13.97
N PHE A 110 7.66 0.74 -13.22
CA PHE A 110 8.10 -0.64 -13.20
C PHE A 110 6.92 -1.60 -13.20
N LEU A 111 6.05 -1.39 -14.18
CA LEU A 111 5.31 -2.47 -14.82
C LEU A 111 6.19 -3.01 -15.96
N ALA A 112 7.09 -3.92 -15.62
CA ALA A 112 7.70 -4.95 -16.47
C ALA A 112 8.46 -5.92 -15.57
#